data_AF-A0A942P2K7-F1
#
_entry.id   AF-A0A942P2K7-F1
#
_cell.length_a   1.000
_cell.length_b   1.000
_cell.length_c   1.000
_cell.angle_alpha   90.00
_cell.angle_beta   90.00
_cell.angle_gamma   90.00
#
_symmetry.space_group_name_H-M   'P 1'
#
loop_
_entity.id
_entity.type
_entity.pdbx_description
1 polymer ?
#
loop_
_entity_poly.entity_id
_entity_poly.type
_entity_poly.pdbx_seq_one_letter_code
_entity_poly.pdbx_strand_id
1 'polypeptide(L)'
;MQLKGLVRFFAIALTLICLYQLSFTWFVNNHEAEMEKKATEWVKKFPTPEQAYPGNKELQASYADSLDELKKTRLFRLLDSTKDTKLAFGLTTYRSAKEKELMLGLDLQGGMSVTMEVGLDGLIKSLSNYTKDANFNKALDAAVERKANSGADLITLFLEEYKKVSPDGKLAPLFSAKSANAIKIEDSNVKVENYLRKQAEAAFNNTYRILRTRIDRFGVSSNNINPDPAKGRINIELAGVNDKDRVRNYLQSTANLQFFEVYTWENKDVQAGIVAADKAVQDYLNGITITAPKADTVAAATVKADTAKTATISSMAGKSAAKVDSAKLKANENPILRLMQMTQPYQAENGRPVFPAALGYIQSKDTGTLNDYLALESVKTKFPSNLVFMYGKAELDDPKAKDILMIYAIKTLDNGQAELEGDRIASASQDYDERGRIAIKMNMDKVGSNIWAKMTTRNVGKPIAIVLDNFVYS
;
A
#
# COMPACT_ATOMS: atom_id res chain seq x y z
N MET A 1 -0.08 -14.99 70.17
CA MET A 1 0.95 -15.66 69.32
C MET A 1 0.39 -16.26 68.03
N GLN A 2 -0.94 -16.38 67.82
CA GLN A 2 -1.55 -17.07 66.66
C GLN A 2 -1.46 -16.31 65.32
N LEU A 3 -1.50 -14.96 65.31
CA LEU A 3 -1.35 -14.18 64.07
C LEU A 3 0.03 -14.33 63.40
N LYS A 4 1.09 -14.61 64.17
CA LYS A 4 2.44 -14.83 63.62
C LYS A 4 2.54 -16.13 62.81
N GLY A 5 1.74 -17.15 63.15
CA GLY A 5 1.69 -18.41 62.40
C GLY A 5 1.01 -18.26 61.04
N LEU A 6 -0.12 -17.54 61.00
CA LEU A 6 -0.87 -17.26 59.77
C LEU A 6 -0.06 -16.41 58.79
N VAL A 7 0.59 -15.34 59.26
CA VAL A 7 1.43 -14.48 58.42
C VAL A 7 2.64 -15.25 57.86
N ARG A 8 3.28 -16.11 58.67
CA ARG A 8 4.37 -16.97 58.19
C ARG A 8 3.89 -17.98 57.14
N PHE A 9 2.70 -18.56 57.32
CA PHE A 9 2.11 -19.46 56.33
C PHE A 9 1.87 -18.77 54.98
N PHE A 10 1.23 -17.60 54.97
CA PHE A 10 1.00 -16.84 53.74
C PHE A 10 2.30 -16.34 53.10
N ALA A 11 3.27 -15.90 53.90
CA ALA A 11 4.58 -15.50 53.37
C ALA A 11 5.29 -16.67 52.69
N ILE A 12 5.32 -17.85 53.32
CA ILE A 12 5.92 -19.05 52.74
C ILE A 12 5.17 -19.48 51.46
N ALA A 13 3.84 -19.47 51.48
CA ALA A 13 3.03 -19.80 50.31
C ALA A 13 3.28 -18.83 49.15
N LEU A 14 3.34 -17.52 49.43
CA LEU A 14 3.65 -16.50 48.43
C LEU A 14 5.06 -16.70 47.85
N THR A 15 6.06 -16.93 48.71
CA THR A 15 7.44 -17.20 48.26
C THR A 15 7.50 -18.44 47.35
N LEU A 16 6.78 -19.51 47.69
CA LEU A 16 6.70 -20.71 46.85
C LEU A 16 6.03 -20.43 45.49
N ILE A 17 4.97 -19.62 45.47
CA ILE A 17 4.30 -19.21 44.23
C ILE A 17 5.25 -18.35 43.36
N CYS A 18 5.99 -17.41 43.97
CA CYS A 18 6.96 -16.60 43.26
C CYS A 18 8.10 -17.45 42.68
N LEU A 19 8.62 -18.40 43.45
CA LEU A 19 9.66 -19.34 42.97
C LEU A 19 9.14 -20.22 41.83
N TYR A 20 7.88 -20.67 41.92
CA TYR A 20 7.23 -21.42 40.85
C TYR A 20 7.11 -20.59 39.57
N GLN A 21 6.67 -19.33 39.65
CA GLN A 21 6.59 -18.45 38.47
C GLN A 21 7.98 -18.15 37.87
N LEU A 22 8.97 -17.82 38.71
CA LEU A 22 10.35 -17.57 38.26
C LEU A 22 11.02 -18.81 37.65
N SER A 23 10.60 -20.01 38.06
CA SER A 23 11.15 -21.25 37.51
C SER A 23 10.92 -21.36 36.00
N PHE A 24 9.81 -20.86 35.46
CA PHE A 24 9.54 -20.86 34.02
C PHE A 24 10.55 -20.01 33.23
N THR A 25 10.85 -18.80 33.71
CA THR A 25 11.90 -17.94 33.15
C THR A 25 13.26 -18.63 33.17
N TRP A 26 13.59 -19.34 34.26
CA TRP A 26 14.84 -20.09 34.34
C TRP A 26 14.90 -21.25 33.33
N PHE A 27 13.82 -22.03 33.20
CA PHE A 27 13.77 -23.14 32.23
C PHE A 27 13.89 -22.65 30.78
N VAL A 28 13.22 -21.54 30.45
CA VAL A 28 13.26 -20.91 29.12
C VAL A 28 14.67 -20.42 28.78
N ASN A 29 15.27 -19.63 29.66
CA ASN A 29 16.62 -19.09 29.45
C ASN A 29 17.66 -20.19 29.28
N ASN A 30 17.54 -21.28 30.06
CA ASN A 30 18.45 -22.40 29.95
C ASN A 30 18.32 -23.14 28.61
N HIS A 31 17.10 -23.34 28.11
CA HIS A 31 16.84 -23.96 26.80
C HIS A 31 17.31 -23.07 25.64
N GLU A 32 17.02 -21.77 25.70
CA GLU A 32 17.45 -20.80 24.69
C GLU A 32 18.98 -20.69 24.62
N ALA A 33 19.66 -20.66 25.78
CA ALA A 33 21.12 -20.67 25.83
C ALA A 33 21.73 -21.95 25.22
N GLU A 34 21.07 -23.10 25.38
CA GLU A 34 21.52 -24.34 24.73
C GLU A 34 21.37 -24.26 23.19
N MET A 35 20.24 -23.74 22.70
CA MET A 35 20.02 -23.58 21.26
C MET A 35 20.95 -22.52 20.66
N GLU A 36 21.26 -21.45 21.40
CA GLU A 36 22.22 -20.44 20.97
C GLU A 36 23.63 -21.02 20.84
N LYS A 37 24.06 -21.90 21.76
CA LYS A 37 25.33 -22.62 21.63
C LYS A 37 25.35 -23.45 20.34
N LYS A 38 24.29 -24.21 20.05
CA LYS A 38 24.17 -25.00 18.81
C LYS A 38 24.18 -24.14 17.55
N ALA A 39 23.52 -22.98 17.57
CA ALA A 39 23.53 -22.03 16.46
C ALA A 39 24.93 -21.43 16.25
N THR A 40 25.62 -21.06 17.33
CA THR A 40 26.98 -20.53 17.31
C THR A 40 27.98 -21.56 16.77
N GLU A 41 27.89 -22.81 17.22
CA GLU A 41 28.72 -23.91 16.71
C GLU A 41 28.45 -24.22 15.24
N TRP A 42 27.20 -24.06 14.78
CA TRP A 42 26.85 -24.21 13.38
C TRP A 42 27.46 -23.11 12.51
N VAL A 43 27.45 -21.85 12.97
CA VAL A 43 28.04 -20.72 12.21
C VAL A 43 29.57 -20.81 12.14
N LYS A 44 30.23 -21.43 13.11
CA LYS A 44 31.69 -21.71 13.04
C LYS A 44 32.10 -22.61 11.87
N LYS A 45 31.15 -23.22 11.15
CA LYS A 45 31.41 -24.01 9.94
C LYS A 45 31.65 -23.13 8.69
N PHE A 46 31.32 -21.85 8.77
CA PHE A 46 31.59 -20.87 7.73
C PHE A 46 32.95 -20.20 7.98
N PRO A 47 33.67 -19.77 6.93
CA PRO A 47 34.96 -19.09 7.09
C PRO A 47 34.79 -17.80 7.90
N THR A 48 35.81 -17.40 8.65
CA THR A 48 35.78 -16.12 9.38
C THR A 48 35.86 -14.95 8.39
N PRO A 49 35.43 -13.73 8.78
CA PRO A 49 35.56 -12.55 7.92
C PRO A 49 36.97 -12.32 7.37
N GLU A 50 38.00 -12.56 8.19
CA GLU A 50 39.41 -12.41 7.81
C GLU A 50 39.85 -13.47 6.80
N GLN A 51 39.24 -14.66 6.84
CA GLN A 51 39.49 -15.75 5.89
C GLN A 51 38.73 -15.56 4.57
N ALA A 52 37.48 -15.07 4.65
CA ALA A 52 36.63 -14.85 3.48
C ALA A 52 37.06 -13.62 2.66
N TYR A 53 37.49 -12.55 3.34
CA TYR A 53 37.87 -11.28 2.71
C TYR A 53 39.17 -10.72 3.31
N PRO A 54 40.34 -11.31 3.01
CA PRO A 54 41.61 -10.83 3.54
C PRO A 54 41.93 -9.40 3.04
N GLY A 55 42.28 -8.51 3.97
CA GLY A 55 42.75 -7.15 3.67
C GLY A 55 41.67 -6.10 3.36
N ASN A 56 40.38 -6.48 3.29
CA ASN A 56 39.27 -5.54 3.06
C ASN A 56 38.35 -5.45 4.29
N LYS A 57 38.52 -4.39 5.10
CA LYS A 57 37.78 -4.20 6.35
C LYS A 57 36.26 -3.97 6.16
N GLU A 58 35.84 -3.36 5.06
CA GLU A 58 34.42 -3.08 4.80
C GLU A 58 33.67 -4.37 4.44
N LEU A 59 34.24 -5.21 3.58
CA LEU A 59 33.66 -6.51 3.24
C LEU A 59 33.71 -7.48 4.43
N GLN A 60 34.73 -7.40 5.28
CA GLN A 60 34.78 -8.14 6.55
C GLN A 60 33.60 -7.78 7.46
N ALA A 61 33.30 -6.49 7.62
CA ALA A 61 32.17 -6.03 8.43
C ALA A 61 30.82 -6.51 7.85
N SER A 62 30.59 -6.31 6.55
CA SER A 62 29.35 -6.76 5.89
C SER A 62 29.15 -8.28 5.94
N TYR A 63 30.24 -9.05 5.85
CA TYR A 63 30.18 -10.50 5.98
C TYR A 63 29.99 -10.95 7.43
N ALA A 64 30.55 -10.24 8.41
CA ALA A 64 30.27 -10.48 9.83
C ALA A 64 28.77 -10.27 10.14
N ASP A 65 28.16 -9.22 9.59
CA ASP A 65 26.71 -8.98 9.71
C ASP A 65 25.90 -10.12 9.07
N SER A 66 26.35 -10.63 7.92
CA SER A 66 25.72 -11.77 7.25
C SER A 66 25.81 -13.06 8.08
N LEU A 67 26.95 -13.30 8.74
CA LEU A 67 27.14 -14.45 9.64
C LEU A 67 26.27 -14.34 10.90
N ASP A 68 26.10 -13.13 11.44
CA ASP A 68 25.19 -12.88 12.56
C ASP A 68 23.73 -13.14 12.17
N GLU A 69 23.32 -12.70 10.98
CA GLU A 69 21.97 -12.97 10.44
C GLU A 69 21.73 -14.48 10.20
N LEU A 70 22.75 -15.20 9.70
CA LEU A 70 22.75 -16.66 9.60
C LEU A 70 22.63 -17.34 10.97
N LYS A 71 23.33 -16.83 11.99
CA LYS A 71 23.23 -17.32 13.38
C LYS A 71 21.81 -17.16 13.91
N LYS A 72 21.23 -15.96 13.77
CA LYS A 72 19.85 -15.62 14.19
C LYS A 72 18.82 -16.50 13.50
N THR A 73 18.92 -16.63 12.18
CA THR A 73 18.02 -17.50 11.40
C THR A 73 18.13 -18.96 11.83
N ARG A 74 19.35 -19.45 12.10
CA ARG A 74 19.56 -20.82 12.57
C ARG A 74 18.99 -21.03 13.98
N LEU A 75 19.22 -20.10 14.89
CA LEU A 75 18.68 -20.11 16.24
C LEU A 75 17.14 -20.16 16.22
N PHE A 76 16.51 -19.32 15.41
CA PHE A 76 15.06 -19.31 15.24
C PHE A 76 14.51 -20.68 14.82
N ARG A 77 15.10 -21.30 13.79
CA ARG A 77 14.68 -22.64 13.34
C ARG A 77 14.86 -23.71 14.42
N LEU A 78 15.94 -23.63 15.20
CA LEU A 78 16.17 -24.56 16.31
C LEU A 78 15.09 -24.39 17.39
N LEU A 79 14.79 -23.16 17.80
CA LEU A 79 13.76 -22.87 18.80
C LEU A 79 12.37 -23.30 18.34
N ASP A 80 12.00 -23.02 17.08
CA ASP A 80 10.71 -23.46 16.53
C ASP A 80 10.62 -24.99 16.40
N SER A 81 11.68 -25.65 15.94
CA SER A 81 11.72 -27.12 15.84
C SER A 81 11.72 -27.82 17.21
N THR A 82 12.10 -27.11 18.28
CA THR A 82 12.18 -27.64 19.65
C THR A 82 11.09 -27.09 20.57
N LYS A 83 10.07 -26.42 20.02
CA LYS A 83 8.94 -25.85 20.79
C LYS A 83 8.19 -26.85 21.66
N ASP A 84 8.10 -28.10 21.20
CA ASP A 84 7.39 -29.16 21.91
C ASP A 84 8.31 -30.06 22.74
N THR A 85 9.59 -29.70 22.84
CA THR A 85 10.55 -30.38 23.72
C THR A 85 10.12 -30.24 25.17
N LYS A 86 10.12 -31.36 25.89
CA LYS A 86 9.77 -31.43 27.30
C LYS A 86 10.90 -30.85 28.17
N LEU A 87 10.57 -29.88 29.00
CA LEU A 87 11.44 -29.25 29.99
C LEU A 87 11.02 -29.67 31.41
N ALA A 88 11.84 -29.32 32.41
CA ALA A 88 11.55 -29.53 33.83
C ALA A 88 11.06 -30.96 34.14
N PHE A 89 11.83 -31.96 33.71
CA PHE A 89 11.51 -33.39 33.89
C PHE A 89 10.16 -33.83 33.30
N GLY A 90 9.66 -33.13 32.27
CA GLY A 90 8.41 -33.48 31.58
C GLY A 90 7.17 -32.75 32.10
N LEU A 91 7.32 -31.82 33.04
CA LEU A 91 6.21 -31.05 33.61
C LEU A 91 5.68 -29.96 32.67
N THR A 92 6.48 -29.52 31.69
CA THR A 92 6.10 -28.48 30.72
C THR A 92 6.83 -28.67 29.40
N THR A 93 6.39 -28.00 28.34
CA THR A 93 7.13 -27.87 27.07
C THR A 93 7.82 -26.51 26.98
N TYR A 94 8.81 -26.36 26.10
CA TYR A 94 9.42 -25.05 25.85
C TYR A 94 8.37 -24.00 25.50
N ARG A 95 7.42 -24.31 24.61
CA ARG A 95 6.30 -23.43 24.26
C ARG A 95 5.49 -23.00 25.49
N SER A 96 5.04 -23.96 26.30
CA SER A 96 4.19 -23.65 27.47
C SER A 96 4.96 -22.94 28.59
N ALA A 97 6.26 -23.22 28.74
CA ALA A 97 7.12 -22.48 29.66
C ALA A 97 7.34 -21.03 29.20
N LYS A 98 7.49 -20.81 27.88
CA LYS A 98 7.65 -19.47 27.29
C LYS A 98 6.42 -18.59 27.48
N GLU A 99 5.23 -19.15 27.34
CA GLU A 99 3.96 -18.44 27.61
C GLU A 99 3.80 -18.04 29.09
N LYS A 100 4.47 -18.74 30.01
CA LYS A 100 4.44 -18.51 31.46
C LYS A 100 5.67 -17.80 32.00
N GLU A 101 6.62 -17.46 31.14
CA GLU A 101 7.80 -16.69 31.50
C GLU A 101 7.37 -15.32 32.03
N LEU A 102 8.07 -14.83 33.07
CA LEU A 102 7.88 -13.48 33.55
C LEU A 102 8.15 -12.48 32.42
N MET A 103 7.08 -11.82 31.96
CA MET A 103 7.16 -10.84 30.89
C MET A 103 7.96 -9.63 31.37
N LEU A 104 9.20 -9.50 30.91
CA LEU A 104 9.97 -8.28 31.14
C LEU A 104 9.42 -7.19 30.21
N GLY A 105 9.41 -5.92 30.62
CA GLY A 105 8.91 -4.82 29.80
C GLY A 105 9.67 -4.68 28.46
N LEU A 106 9.21 -3.76 27.58
CA LEU A 106 9.84 -3.45 26.28
C LEU A 106 11.37 -3.33 26.36
N ASP A 107 11.86 -2.75 27.45
CA ASP A 107 13.27 -2.48 27.73
C ASP A 107 14.11 -3.75 27.95
N LEU A 108 13.48 -4.87 28.32
CA LEU A 108 14.16 -6.08 28.78
C LEU A 108 13.82 -7.34 27.95
N GLN A 109 12.65 -7.40 27.27
CA GLN A 109 12.26 -8.51 26.38
C GLN A 109 12.47 -8.21 24.88
N GLY A 110 12.65 -6.94 24.51
CA GLY A 110 12.60 -6.52 23.11
C GLY A 110 11.17 -6.49 22.56
N GLY A 111 10.88 -5.49 21.72
CA GLY A 111 9.56 -5.28 21.13
C GLY A 111 9.58 -4.17 20.08
N MET A 112 8.40 -3.72 19.66
CA MET A 112 8.24 -2.63 18.69
C MET A 112 7.27 -1.58 19.23
N SER A 113 7.72 -0.32 19.25
CA SER A 113 6.87 0.85 19.43
C SER A 113 6.68 1.55 18.09
N VAL A 114 5.43 1.73 17.68
CA VAL A 114 5.06 2.42 16.44
C VAL A 114 4.13 3.56 16.79
N THR A 115 4.47 4.77 16.36
CA THR A 115 3.52 5.88 16.35
C THR A 115 2.97 6.01 14.94
N MET A 116 1.68 5.72 14.80
CA MET A 116 0.93 5.89 13.55
C MET A 116 0.25 7.25 13.55
N GLU A 117 0.19 7.90 12.40
CA GLU A 117 -0.60 9.11 12.21
C GLU A 117 -1.72 8.85 11.21
N VAL A 118 -2.92 9.31 11.51
CA VAL A 118 -4.06 9.19 10.59
C VAL A 118 -3.92 10.26 9.51
N GLY A 119 -3.88 9.83 8.24
CA GLY A 119 -3.75 10.71 7.07
C GLY A 119 -4.98 11.59 6.84
N LEU A 120 -5.04 12.72 7.56
CA LEU A 120 -6.15 13.68 7.47
C LEU A 120 -6.08 14.56 6.21
N ASP A 121 -4.93 14.64 5.56
CA ASP A 121 -4.73 15.38 4.30
C ASP A 121 -5.56 14.76 3.16
N GLY A 122 -5.50 13.44 3.03
CA GLY A 122 -6.33 12.69 2.07
C GLY A 122 -7.82 12.81 2.39
N LEU A 123 -8.18 12.81 3.67
CA LEU A 123 -9.57 13.05 4.11
C LEU A 123 -10.05 14.45 3.70
N ILE A 124 -9.28 15.50 3.97
CA ILE A 124 -9.63 16.88 3.63
C ILE A 124 -9.79 17.03 2.10
N LYS A 125 -8.90 16.42 1.29
CA LYS A 125 -9.03 16.37 -0.18
C LYS A 125 -10.29 15.63 -0.62
N SER A 126 -10.59 14.49 -0.02
CA SER A 126 -11.78 13.69 -0.36
C SER A 126 -13.08 14.43 -0.04
N LEU A 127 -13.16 15.06 1.13
CA LEU A 127 -14.33 15.84 1.56
C LEU A 127 -14.56 17.09 0.71
N SER A 128 -13.50 17.67 0.14
CA SER A 128 -13.60 18.78 -0.82
C SER A 128 -13.84 18.32 -2.27
N ASN A 129 -14.14 17.03 -2.45
CA ASN A 129 -14.30 16.40 -3.77
C ASN A 129 -13.07 16.59 -4.68
N TYR A 130 -11.87 16.54 -4.10
CA TYR A 130 -10.60 16.73 -4.79
C TYR A 130 -10.59 18.03 -5.61
N THR A 131 -11.03 19.12 -4.99
CA THR A 131 -11.11 20.44 -5.63
C THR A 131 -9.80 20.85 -6.32
N LYS A 132 -9.93 21.45 -7.51
CA LYS A 132 -8.80 22.03 -8.26
C LYS A 132 -8.47 23.46 -7.83
N ASP A 133 -9.11 23.97 -6.78
CA ASP A 133 -8.84 25.31 -6.27
C ASP A 133 -7.37 25.46 -5.85
N ALA A 134 -6.68 26.45 -6.43
CA ALA A 134 -5.24 26.62 -6.23
C ALA A 134 -4.90 27.06 -4.81
N ASN A 135 -5.75 27.89 -4.20
CA ASN A 135 -5.54 28.39 -2.83
C ASN A 135 -5.75 27.28 -1.81
N PHE A 136 -6.77 26.44 -2.00
CA PHE A 136 -7.03 25.25 -1.19
C PHE A 136 -5.83 24.29 -1.21
N ASN A 137 -5.37 23.90 -2.40
CA ASN A 137 -4.27 22.94 -2.52
C ASN A 137 -2.97 23.52 -1.94
N LYS A 138 -2.66 24.78 -2.24
CA LYS A 138 -1.50 25.47 -1.66
C LYS A 138 -1.55 25.54 -0.13
N ALA A 139 -2.72 25.85 0.44
CA ALA A 139 -2.91 25.91 1.88
C ALA A 139 -2.75 24.54 2.54
N LEU A 140 -3.30 23.49 1.93
CA LEU A 140 -3.19 22.13 2.45
C LEU A 140 -1.75 21.62 2.38
N ASP A 141 -1.04 21.85 1.28
CA ASP A 141 0.36 21.44 1.14
C ASP A 141 1.25 22.17 2.16
N ALA A 142 1.06 23.48 2.35
CA ALA A 142 1.77 24.26 3.37
C ALA A 142 1.43 23.79 4.80
N ALA A 143 0.19 23.40 5.07
CA ALA A 143 -0.22 22.87 6.36
C ALA A 143 0.43 21.51 6.67
N VAL A 144 0.54 20.63 5.66
CA VAL A 144 1.24 19.35 5.76
C VAL A 144 2.72 19.56 6.05
N GLU A 145 3.38 20.49 5.34
CA GLU A 145 4.78 20.83 5.58
C GLU A 145 5.01 21.41 6.98
N ARG A 146 4.14 22.34 7.43
CA ARG A 146 4.23 22.94 8.77
C ARG A 146 3.95 21.93 9.88
N LYS A 147 3.14 20.90 9.62
CA LYS A 147 2.82 19.87 10.61
C LYS A 147 4.05 19.07 11.04
N ALA A 148 5.03 18.88 10.15
CA ALA A 148 6.28 18.19 10.50
C ALA A 148 7.04 18.84 11.67
N ASN A 149 6.88 20.16 11.84
CA ASN A 149 7.58 20.96 12.86
C ASN A 149 6.61 21.57 13.90
N SER A 150 5.35 21.12 13.93
CA SER A 150 4.30 21.71 14.78
C SER A 150 3.66 20.66 15.68
N GLY A 151 3.24 21.08 16.88
CA GLY A 151 2.42 20.27 17.78
C GLY A 151 0.91 20.35 17.50
N ALA A 152 0.48 21.21 16.58
CA ALA A 152 -0.93 21.43 16.24
C ALA A 152 -1.48 20.39 15.26
N ASP A 153 -2.80 20.17 15.30
CA ASP A 153 -3.48 19.25 14.37
C ASP A 153 -3.58 19.82 12.95
N LEU A 154 -3.72 18.94 11.96
CA LEU A 154 -3.69 19.32 10.54
C LEU A 154 -4.84 20.25 10.15
N ILE A 155 -6.03 20.09 10.73
CA ILE A 155 -7.19 20.92 10.37
C ILE A 155 -6.94 22.35 10.84
N THR A 156 -6.44 22.52 12.05
CA THR A 156 -6.03 23.84 12.57
C THR A 156 -5.00 24.49 11.64
N LEU A 157 -3.93 23.76 11.28
CA LEU A 157 -2.90 24.27 10.39
C LEU A 157 -3.45 24.63 9.01
N PHE A 158 -4.31 23.78 8.44
CA PHE A 158 -4.97 24.02 7.15
C PHE A 158 -5.80 25.30 7.17
N LEU A 159 -6.61 25.51 8.20
CA LEU A 159 -7.45 26.71 8.33
C LEU A 159 -6.60 27.98 8.50
N GLU A 160 -5.50 27.91 9.25
CA GLU A 160 -4.53 29.01 9.39
C GLU A 160 -3.86 29.35 8.06
N GLU A 161 -3.32 28.36 7.34
CA GLU A 161 -2.66 28.58 6.04
C GLU A 161 -3.67 29.05 4.98
N TYR A 162 -4.90 28.52 4.99
CA TYR A 162 -5.96 28.95 4.07
C TYR A 162 -6.31 30.42 4.28
N LYS A 163 -6.41 30.86 5.53
CA LYS A 163 -6.66 32.28 5.86
C LYS A 163 -5.53 33.19 5.39
N LYS A 164 -4.28 32.73 5.34
CA LYS A 164 -3.15 33.52 4.81
C LYS A 164 -3.23 33.69 3.30
N VAL A 165 -3.57 32.62 2.57
CA VAL A 165 -3.64 32.66 1.10
C VAL A 165 -4.97 33.22 0.58
N SER A 166 -6.03 33.16 1.37
CA SER A 166 -7.36 33.68 1.04
C SER A 166 -8.06 34.24 2.30
N PRO A 167 -7.75 35.48 2.72
CA PRO A 167 -8.30 36.09 3.93
C PRO A 167 -9.84 36.17 3.96
N ASP A 168 -10.46 36.44 2.81
CA ASP A 168 -11.91 36.52 2.63
C ASP A 168 -12.52 35.25 1.99
N GLY A 169 -11.71 34.19 1.86
CA GLY A 169 -12.10 32.95 1.20
C GLY A 169 -13.14 32.16 2.00
N LYS A 170 -14.20 31.70 1.32
CA LYS A 170 -15.19 30.78 1.89
C LYS A 170 -14.80 29.33 1.58
N LEU A 171 -14.72 28.49 2.61
CA LEU A 171 -14.46 27.05 2.46
C LEU A 171 -15.73 26.26 2.13
N ALA A 172 -16.89 26.73 2.60
CA ALA A 172 -18.15 25.98 2.49
C ALA A 172 -18.53 25.53 1.06
N PRO A 173 -18.33 26.35 0.00
CA PRO A 173 -18.57 25.91 -1.38
C PRO A 173 -17.77 24.65 -1.74
N LEU A 174 -16.52 24.53 -1.27
CA LEU A 174 -15.61 23.43 -1.60
C LEU A 174 -16.06 22.10 -0.96
N PHE A 175 -16.73 22.15 0.20
CA PHE A 175 -17.14 20.95 0.94
C PHE A 175 -18.62 20.59 0.78
N SER A 176 -19.45 21.50 0.25
CA SER A 176 -20.91 21.32 0.16
C SER A 176 -21.30 20.04 -0.59
N ALA A 177 -20.67 19.74 -1.73
CA ALA A 177 -21.03 18.65 -2.63
C ALA A 177 -20.95 17.25 -2.02
N LYS A 178 -19.95 16.98 -1.15
CA LYS A 178 -19.73 15.66 -0.52
C LYS A 178 -20.19 15.60 0.94
N SER A 179 -20.80 16.68 1.45
CA SER A 179 -21.16 16.79 2.86
C SER A 179 -22.46 16.07 3.27
N ALA A 180 -23.16 15.41 2.34
CA ALA A 180 -24.49 14.83 2.57
C ALA A 180 -25.46 15.84 3.22
N ASN A 181 -25.48 17.08 2.71
CA ASN A 181 -26.23 18.24 3.22
C ASN A 181 -25.80 18.76 4.60
N ALA A 182 -24.67 18.31 5.16
CA ALA A 182 -24.14 18.87 6.41
C ALA A 182 -23.57 20.28 6.24
N ILE A 183 -23.07 20.63 5.05
CA ILE A 183 -22.53 21.95 4.68
C ILE A 183 -23.31 22.52 3.50
N LYS A 184 -23.77 23.77 3.65
CA LYS A 184 -24.38 24.60 2.60
C LYS A 184 -23.37 25.64 2.12
N ILE A 185 -23.52 26.13 0.88
CA ILE A 185 -22.56 27.03 0.21
C ILE A 185 -22.35 28.34 1.01
N GLU A 186 -23.39 28.80 1.69
CA GLU A 186 -23.42 30.02 2.50
C GLU A 186 -22.89 29.86 3.93
N ASP A 187 -22.56 28.63 4.36
CA ASP A 187 -22.12 28.35 5.72
C ASP A 187 -20.78 29.03 6.06
N SER A 188 -20.56 29.29 7.35
CA SER A 188 -19.32 29.90 7.84
C SER A 188 -18.15 28.91 7.85
N ASN A 189 -16.92 29.43 7.78
CA ASN A 189 -15.71 28.62 7.90
C ASN A 189 -15.63 27.87 9.25
N VAL A 190 -16.22 28.42 10.32
CA VAL A 190 -16.33 27.73 11.63
C VAL A 190 -17.21 26.48 11.54
N LYS A 191 -18.29 26.52 10.77
CA LYS A 191 -19.14 25.34 10.57
C LYS A 191 -18.43 24.28 9.73
N VAL A 192 -17.65 24.70 8.73
CA VAL A 192 -16.79 23.80 7.95
C VAL A 192 -15.72 23.16 8.84
N GLU A 193 -15.07 23.94 9.71
CA GLU A 193 -14.12 23.42 10.69
C GLU A 193 -14.73 22.32 11.55
N ASN A 194 -15.90 22.57 12.16
CA ASN A 194 -16.59 21.58 12.99
C ASN A 194 -16.96 20.32 12.20
N TYR A 195 -17.37 20.47 10.94
CA TYR A 195 -17.63 19.35 10.06
C TYR A 195 -16.36 18.54 9.79
N LEU A 196 -15.25 19.20 9.43
CA LEU A 196 -13.97 18.54 9.21
C LEU A 196 -13.48 17.81 10.44
N ARG A 197 -13.58 18.42 11.63
CA ARG A 197 -13.20 17.78 12.91
C ARG A 197 -14.04 16.55 13.20
N LYS A 198 -15.36 16.61 12.97
CA LYS A 198 -16.25 15.44 13.13
C LYS A 198 -15.92 14.31 12.15
N GLN A 199 -15.63 14.63 10.89
CA GLN A 199 -15.21 13.62 9.91
C GLN A 199 -13.84 13.03 10.25
N ALA A 200 -12.91 13.85 10.74
CA ALA A 200 -11.59 13.41 11.18
C ALA A 200 -11.68 12.48 12.39
N GLU A 201 -12.53 12.78 13.37
CA GLU A 201 -12.79 11.90 14.51
C GLU A 201 -13.38 10.55 14.06
N ALA A 202 -14.35 10.57 13.14
CA ALA A 202 -14.93 9.35 12.59
C ALA A 202 -13.89 8.51 11.83
N ALA A 203 -13.06 9.15 10.99
CA ALA A 203 -11.97 8.50 10.28
C ALA A 203 -10.92 7.92 11.24
N PHE A 204 -10.55 8.67 12.28
CA PHE A 204 -9.64 8.23 13.33
C PHE A 204 -10.16 6.99 14.05
N ASN A 205 -11.42 7.00 14.49
CA ASN A 205 -12.05 5.88 15.19
C ASN A 205 -12.12 4.62 14.32
N ASN A 206 -12.38 4.78 13.01
CA ASN A 206 -12.33 3.69 12.05
C ASN A 206 -10.93 3.09 11.91
N THR A 207 -9.92 3.94 11.74
CA THR A 207 -8.51 3.51 11.67
C THR A 207 -8.08 2.80 12.95
N TYR A 208 -8.44 3.34 14.12
CA TYR A 208 -8.18 2.71 15.41
C TYR A 208 -8.80 1.30 15.51
N ARG A 209 -10.08 1.15 15.13
CA ARG A 209 -10.76 -0.14 15.10
C ARG A 209 -10.05 -1.14 14.18
N ILE A 210 -9.64 -0.70 12.98
CA ILE A 210 -8.91 -1.53 12.01
C ILE A 210 -7.57 -1.98 12.60
N LEU A 211 -6.78 -1.06 13.15
CA LEU A 211 -5.47 -1.35 13.75
C LEU A 211 -5.60 -2.33 14.91
N ARG A 212 -6.60 -2.15 15.79
CA ARG A 212 -6.88 -3.10 16.87
C ARG A 212 -7.14 -4.50 16.32
N THR A 213 -8.05 -4.63 15.35
CA THR A 213 -8.36 -5.93 14.73
C THR A 213 -7.15 -6.55 14.03
N ARG A 214 -6.25 -5.74 13.46
CA ARG A 214 -5.01 -6.21 12.83
C ARG A 214 -4.00 -6.74 13.85
N ILE A 215 -3.84 -6.05 14.97
CA ILE A 215 -2.93 -6.42 16.05
C ILE A 215 -3.37 -7.73 16.70
N ASP A 216 -4.68 -7.90 16.92
CA ASP A 216 -5.25 -9.13 17.50
C ASP A 216 -4.91 -10.39 16.66
N ARG A 217 -4.69 -10.23 15.34
CA ARG A 217 -4.33 -11.33 14.42
C ARG A 217 -2.86 -11.76 14.50
N PHE A 218 -1.99 -10.98 15.12
CA PHE A 218 -0.58 -11.37 15.29
C PHE A 218 -0.33 -12.28 16.49
N GLY A 219 -1.36 -12.54 17.32
CA GLY A 219 -1.22 -13.42 18.47
C GLY A 219 -0.18 -12.93 19.49
N VAL A 220 0.11 -11.63 19.51
CA VAL A 220 1.00 -11.02 20.51
C VAL A 220 0.33 -11.10 21.88
N SER A 221 1.08 -11.59 22.87
CA SER A 221 0.59 -11.90 24.22
C SER A 221 0.18 -10.66 25.04
N SER A 222 0.62 -9.47 24.64
CA SER A 222 0.19 -8.18 25.22
C SER A 222 0.32 -7.06 24.18
N ASN A 223 -0.74 -6.25 24.05
CA ASN A 223 -0.77 -5.06 23.22
C ASN A 223 -1.15 -3.83 24.07
N ASN A 224 -0.49 -2.70 23.84
CA ASN A 224 -0.91 -1.42 24.40
C ASN A 224 -1.13 -0.46 23.22
N ILE A 225 -2.39 -0.09 22.99
CA ILE A 225 -2.80 0.81 21.91
C ILE A 225 -3.36 2.06 22.55
N ASN A 226 -2.60 3.15 22.49
CA ASN A 226 -2.96 4.43 23.08
C ASN A 226 -3.32 5.44 21.98
N PRO A 227 -4.62 5.72 21.73
CA PRO A 227 -5.04 6.74 20.79
C PRO A 227 -4.87 8.15 21.37
N ASP A 228 -4.37 9.08 20.54
CA ASP A 228 -4.38 10.53 20.78
C ASP A 228 -5.18 11.21 19.64
N PRO A 229 -6.51 11.30 19.78
CA PRO A 229 -7.37 11.92 18.76
C PRO A 229 -7.06 13.40 18.54
N ALA A 230 -6.60 14.11 19.57
CA ALA A 230 -6.28 15.54 19.49
C ALA A 230 -5.10 15.81 18.55
N LYS A 231 -4.12 14.89 18.52
CA LYS A 231 -2.98 14.97 17.58
C LYS A 231 -3.15 14.11 16.33
N GLY A 232 -4.22 13.32 16.25
CA GLY A 232 -4.45 12.34 15.18
C GLY A 232 -3.42 11.21 15.16
N ARG A 233 -2.89 10.84 16.33
CA ARG A 233 -1.84 9.82 16.48
C ARG A 233 -2.36 8.59 17.21
N ILE A 234 -1.81 7.42 16.90
CA ILE A 234 -2.09 6.16 17.59
C ILE A 234 -0.74 5.54 17.94
N ASN A 235 -0.44 5.50 19.23
CA ASN A 235 0.75 4.86 19.76
C ASN A 235 0.47 3.38 19.99
N ILE A 236 1.31 2.53 19.42
CA ILE A 236 1.15 1.08 19.45
C ILE A 236 2.43 0.49 20.02
N GLU A 237 2.31 -0.24 21.12
CA GLU A 237 3.41 -1.00 21.70
C GLU A 237 3.07 -2.48 21.63
N LEU A 238 3.96 -3.24 20.98
CA LEU A 238 3.82 -4.67 20.76
C LEU A 238 5.01 -5.38 21.41
N ALA A 239 4.73 -6.24 22.38
CA ALA A 239 5.72 -7.12 23.01
C ALA A 239 5.86 -8.43 22.21
N GLY A 240 7.07 -9.00 22.19
CA GLY A 240 7.31 -10.31 21.56
C GLY A 240 7.21 -10.35 20.03
N VAL A 241 7.43 -9.21 19.35
CA VAL A 241 7.43 -9.14 17.88
C VAL A 241 8.78 -9.64 17.34
N ASN A 242 8.74 -10.80 16.69
CA ASN A 242 9.92 -11.42 16.06
C ASN A 242 10.28 -10.80 14.70
N ASP A 243 9.30 -10.28 13.95
CA ASP A 243 9.46 -9.74 12.60
C ASP A 243 8.90 -8.31 12.52
N LYS A 244 9.78 -7.32 12.74
CA LYS A 244 9.40 -5.90 12.82
C LYS A 244 8.93 -5.34 11.49
N ASP A 245 9.56 -5.75 10.39
CA ASP A 245 9.25 -5.23 9.05
C ASP A 245 7.90 -5.75 8.55
N ARG A 246 7.57 -7.02 8.82
CA ARG A 246 6.24 -7.57 8.50
C ARG A 246 5.14 -6.88 9.30
N VAL A 247 5.35 -6.63 10.60
CA VAL A 247 4.34 -5.94 11.41
C VAL A 247 4.22 -4.48 10.99
N ARG A 248 5.34 -3.79 10.69
CA ARG A 248 5.32 -2.44 10.13
C ARG A 248 4.50 -2.37 8.84
N ASN A 249 4.79 -3.23 7.87
CA ASN A 249 4.08 -3.25 6.58
C ASN A 249 2.58 -3.51 6.76
N TYR A 250 2.22 -4.43 7.66
CA TYR A 250 0.82 -4.77 7.91
C TYR A 250 0.07 -3.66 8.66
N LEU A 251 0.71 -2.94 9.58
CA LEU A 251 0.12 -1.79 10.27
C LEU A 251 0.01 -0.56 9.37
N GLN A 252 0.97 -0.35 8.46
CA GLN A 252 0.98 0.77 7.51
C GLN A 252 0.02 0.59 6.33
N SER A 253 -0.29 -0.66 5.93
CA SER A 253 -1.21 -0.91 4.82
C SER A 253 -2.53 -0.15 5.02
N THR A 254 -2.97 0.63 4.05
CA THR A 254 -4.25 1.34 4.18
C THR A 254 -5.43 0.37 4.11
N ALA A 255 -5.22 -0.84 3.55
CA ALA A 255 -6.24 -1.81 3.21
C ALA A 255 -7.43 -1.17 2.49
N ASN A 256 -7.12 -0.27 1.54
CA ASN A 256 -8.12 0.36 0.70
C ASN A 256 -8.59 -0.66 -0.33
N LEU A 257 -9.64 -1.39 0.02
CA LEU A 257 -10.33 -2.29 -0.89
C LEU A 257 -11.19 -1.48 -1.85
N GLN A 258 -10.95 -1.64 -3.14
CA GLN A 258 -11.63 -0.91 -4.20
C GLN A 258 -12.02 -1.86 -5.33
N PHE A 259 -13.15 -1.61 -5.96
CA PHE A 259 -13.65 -2.39 -7.08
C PHE A 259 -13.78 -1.49 -8.30
N PHE A 260 -13.11 -1.87 -9.37
CA PHE A 260 -13.09 -1.08 -10.61
C PHE A 260 -13.52 -1.89 -11.82
N GLU A 261 -14.23 -1.23 -12.73
CA GLU A 261 -14.31 -1.71 -14.10
C GLU A 261 -12.92 -1.61 -14.74
N VAL A 262 -12.61 -2.51 -15.68
CA VAL A 262 -11.31 -2.48 -16.38
C VAL A 262 -11.51 -2.26 -17.87
N TYR A 263 -10.58 -1.51 -18.46
CA TYR A 263 -10.40 -1.52 -19.90
C TYR A 263 -9.61 -2.76 -20.30
N THR A 264 -10.12 -3.48 -21.30
CA THR A 264 -9.45 -4.63 -21.90
C THR A 264 -9.03 -4.29 -23.34
N TRP A 265 -8.31 -5.20 -23.98
CA TRP A 265 -8.00 -5.10 -25.42
C TRP A 265 -9.24 -5.13 -26.33
N GLU A 266 -10.45 -5.32 -25.81
CA GLU A 266 -11.67 -5.09 -26.61
C GLU A 266 -11.85 -3.60 -26.96
N ASN A 267 -11.34 -2.69 -26.12
CA ASN A 267 -11.53 -1.26 -26.27
C ASN A 267 -10.57 -0.66 -27.32
N LYS A 268 -11.13 -0.09 -28.39
CA LYS A 268 -10.37 0.51 -29.50
C LYS A 268 -9.58 1.76 -29.09
N ASP A 269 -10.08 2.55 -28.15
CA ASP A 269 -9.39 3.76 -27.67
C ASP A 269 -8.13 3.39 -26.89
N VAL A 270 -8.17 2.29 -26.11
CA VAL A 270 -6.96 1.76 -25.44
C VAL A 270 -5.96 1.21 -26.44
N GLN A 271 -6.42 0.46 -27.46
CA GLN A 271 -5.53 -0.01 -28.53
C GLN A 271 -4.83 1.16 -29.25
N ALA A 272 -5.60 2.15 -29.71
CA ALA A 272 -5.07 3.33 -30.39
C ALA A 272 -4.19 4.17 -29.45
N GLY A 273 -4.59 4.29 -28.18
CA GLY A 273 -3.87 5.04 -27.16
C GLY A 273 -2.48 4.48 -26.89
N ILE A 274 -2.33 3.16 -26.81
CA ILE A 274 -1.01 2.52 -26.61
C ILE A 274 -0.08 2.78 -27.79
N VAL A 275 -0.57 2.64 -29.02
CA VAL A 275 0.23 2.92 -30.23
C VAL A 275 0.64 4.39 -30.30
N ALA A 276 -0.28 5.31 -29.99
CA ALA A 276 0.00 6.74 -29.99
C ALA A 276 0.93 7.16 -28.85
N ALA A 277 0.80 6.54 -27.67
CA ALA A 277 1.66 6.75 -26.52
C ALA A 277 3.09 6.30 -26.81
N ASP A 278 3.25 5.11 -27.37
CA ASP A 278 4.55 4.56 -27.74
C ASP A 278 5.29 5.48 -28.73
N LYS A 279 4.57 5.97 -29.74
CA LYS A 279 5.10 6.97 -30.68
C LYS A 279 5.48 8.29 -30.00
N ALA A 280 4.67 8.77 -29.05
CA ALA A 280 4.94 10.01 -28.32
C ALA A 280 6.19 9.88 -27.43
N VAL A 281 6.42 8.73 -26.80
CA VAL A 281 7.64 8.43 -26.05
C VAL A 281 8.84 8.33 -26.98
N GLN A 282 8.70 7.69 -28.13
CA GLN A 282 9.78 7.62 -29.13
C GLN A 282 10.20 9.03 -29.57
N ASP A 283 9.25 9.93 -29.81
CA ASP A 283 9.52 11.32 -30.15
C ASP A 283 10.23 12.06 -29.01
N TYR A 284 9.77 11.86 -27.76
CA TYR A 284 10.41 12.40 -26.56
C TYR A 284 11.87 11.94 -26.43
N LEU A 285 12.16 10.64 -26.57
CA LEU A 285 13.50 10.08 -26.49
C LEU A 285 14.42 10.56 -27.63
N ASN A 286 13.84 10.91 -28.78
CA ASN A 286 14.56 11.49 -29.91
C ASN A 286 14.74 13.02 -29.80
N GLY A 287 14.31 13.64 -28.69
CA GLY A 287 14.42 15.08 -28.47
C GLY A 287 13.46 15.91 -29.32
N ILE A 288 12.37 15.31 -29.81
CA ILE A 288 11.31 15.98 -30.55
C ILE A 288 10.30 16.49 -29.53
N THR A 289 10.37 17.79 -29.21
CA THR A 289 9.41 18.44 -28.32
C THR A 289 8.10 18.70 -29.08
N ILE A 290 7.08 17.90 -28.79
CA ILE A 290 5.70 18.19 -29.18
C ILE A 290 5.07 19.00 -28.06
N THR A 291 5.07 20.33 -28.19
CA THR A 291 4.22 21.20 -27.37
C THR A 291 2.77 20.86 -27.68
N ALA A 292 1.98 20.50 -26.67
CA ALA A 292 0.54 20.26 -26.85
C ALA A 292 -0.11 21.53 -27.46
N PRO A 293 -1.11 21.40 -28.36
CA PRO A 293 -1.84 22.56 -28.84
C PRO A 293 -2.49 23.24 -27.64
N LYS A 294 -2.09 24.49 -27.37
CA LYS A 294 -2.87 25.38 -26.52
C LYS A 294 -4.22 25.55 -27.21
N ALA A 295 -5.32 25.27 -26.50
CA ALA A 295 -6.66 25.50 -27.01
C ALA A 295 -6.89 27.02 -27.12
N ASP A 296 -6.47 27.61 -28.24
CA ASP A 296 -6.92 28.94 -28.63
C ASP A 296 -8.16 28.78 -29.50
N THR A 297 -9.25 29.34 -29.00
CA THR A 297 -10.54 29.52 -29.66
C THR A 297 -10.40 30.26 -30.99
N VAL A 298 -11.36 29.98 -31.89
CA VAL A 298 -11.76 30.67 -33.14
C VAL A 298 -10.78 30.69 -34.33
N ALA A 299 -11.07 29.88 -35.35
CA ALA A 299 -11.74 30.36 -36.57
C ALA A 299 -12.08 29.19 -37.50
N ALA A 300 -13.36 29.05 -37.84
CA ALA A 300 -13.83 28.16 -38.89
C ALA A 300 -13.39 28.70 -40.26
N ALA A 301 -12.66 27.91 -41.04
CA ALA A 301 -12.52 28.09 -42.47
C ALA A 301 -12.79 26.75 -43.16
N THR A 302 -13.89 26.72 -43.91
CA THR A 302 -14.36 25.66 -44.78
C THR A 302 -13.38 25.40 -45.92
N VAL A 303 -12.92 24.15 -46.08
CA VAL A 303 -12.37 23.67 -47.36
C VAL A 303 -12.84 22.23 -47.63
N LYS A 304 -13.29 22.06 -48.87
CA LYS A 304 -13.86 20.87 -49.51
C LYS A 304 -13.07 19.58 -49.28
N ALA A 305 -13.83 18.48 -49.23
CA ALA A 305 -13.35 17.12 -49.32
C ALA A 305 -12.59 16.87 -50.62
N ASP A 306 -11.40 16.30 -50.50
CA ASP A 306 -10.76 15.53 -51.57
C ASP A 306 -10.31 14.18 -50.98
N THR A 307 -10.92 13.11 -51.47
CA THR A 307 -10.86 11.76 -50.93
C THR A 307 -9.81 10.95 -51.69
N ALA A 308 -8.53 11.25 -51.52
CA ALA A 308 -7.43 10.37 -51.94
C ALA A 308 -6.07 10.96 -51.53
N LYS A 309 -5.67 10.79 -50.27
CA LYS A 309 -4.27 10.72 -49.83
C LYS A 309 -4.22 10.46 -48.33
N THR A 310 -3.59 9.35 -47.96
CA THR A 310 -3.13 9.06 -46.61
C THR A 310 -2.30 10.25 -46.12
N ALA A 311 -2.84 11.01 -45.17
CA ALA A 311 -2.15 12.15 -44.59
C ALA A 311 -1.00 11.64 -43.70
N THR A 312 0.17 11.45 -44.31
CA THR A 312 1.42 11.38 -43.55
C THR A 312 1.62 12.72 -42.85
N ILE A 313 1.71 12.68 -41.52
CA ILE A 313 1.98 13.80 -40.59
C ILE A 313 3.31 14.55 -40.87
N SER A 314 4.04 14.17 -41.92
CA SER A 314 5.28 14.80 -42.37
C SER A 314 5.13 16.28 -42.78
N SER A 315 3.92 16.81 -42.96
CA SER A 315 3.71 18.20 -43.40
C SER A 315 3.51 19.24 -42.28
N MET A 316 3.61 18.87 -41.00
CA MET A 316 3.61 19.84 -39.89
C MET A 316 4.97 20.03 -39.20
N ALA A 317 6.03 19.41 -39.69
CA ALA A 317 7.40 19.66 -39.21
C ALA A 317 7.97 20.96 -39.82
N GLY A 318 7.38 22.10 -39.45
CA GLY A 318 7.94 23.41 -39.72
C GLY A 318 9.19 23.66 -38.87
N LYS A 319 10.37 23.54 -39.50
CA LYS A 319 11.66 24.16 -39.12
C LYS A 319 12.14 23.97 -37.67
N SER A 320 12.57 22.75 -37.33
CA SER A 320 13.85 22.43 -36.66
C SER A 320 13.88 20.94 -36.31
N ALA A 321 13.93 20.07 -37.33
CA ALA A 321 14.35 18.69 -37.08
C ALA A 321 15.87 18.71 -36.91
N ALA A 322 16.34 18.72 -35.65
CA ALA A 322 17.72 18.39 -35.37
C ALA A 322 18.04 17.04 -36.06
N LYS A 323 19.21 16.93 -36.70
CA LYS A 323 19.70 15.66 -37.27
C LYS A 323 19.83 14.65 -36.12
N VAL A 324 18.80 13.86 -35.87
CA VAL A 324 18.87 12.73 -34.95
C VAL A 324 19.59 11.60 -35.68
N ASP A 325 20.63 11.05 -35.05
CA ASP A 325 21.41 9.94 -35.59
C ASP A 325 20.51 8.73 -35.89
N SER A 326 20.63 8.16 -37.09
CA SER A 326 19.91 6.95 -37.53
C SER A 326 20.08 5.75 -36.58
N ALA A 327 21.20 5.65 -35.86
CA ALA A 327 21.42 4.63 -34.85
C ALA A 327 20.59 4.89 -33.56
N LYS A 328 20.46 6.16 -33.16
CA LYS A 328 19.60 6.56 -32.02
C LYS A 328 18.11 6.39 -32.34
N LEU A 329 17.71 6.69 -33.58
CA LEU A 329 16.33 6.50 -34.05
C LEU A 329 15.88 5.04 -33.94
N LYS A 330 16.73 4.09 -34.36
CA LYS A 330 16.46 2.64 -34.21
C LYS A 330 16.51 2.17 -32.76
N ALA A 331 17.43 2.70 -31.95
CA ALA A 331 17.53 2.34 -30.54
C ALA A 331 16.27 2.70 -29.75
N ASN A 332 15.59 3.78 -30.15
CA ASN A 332 14.39 4.32 -29.50
C ASN A 332 13.07 3.84 -30.13
N GLU A 333 13.09 2.88 -31.07
CA GLU A 333 11.85 2.32 -31.63
C GLU A 333 11.08 1.53 -30.56
N ASN A 334 9.76 1.71 -30.55
CA ASN A 334 8.80 0.98 -29.74
C ASN A 334 9.09 0.97 -28.22
N PRO A 335 9.36 2.14 -27.60
CA PRO A 335 9.90 2.19 -26.24
C PRO A 335 8.96 1.65 -25.16
N ILE A 336 7.64 1.80 -25.30
CA ILE A 336 6.67 1.21 -24.36
C ILE A 336 6.50 -0.28 -24.68
N LEU A 337 6.33 -0.62 -25.95
CA LEU A 337 6.06 -2.00 -26.39
C LEU A 337 7.27 -2.94 -26.19
N ARG A 338 8.47 -2.40 -25.98
CA ARG A 338 9.66 -3.19 -25.60
C ARG A 338 9.73 -3.51 -24.11
N LEU A 339 9.06 -2.72 -23.25
CA LEU A 339 9.02 -2.95 -21.81
C LEU A 339 7.88 -3.89 -21.39
N MET A 340 6.86 -4.04 -22.23
CA MET A 340 5.67 -4.83 -21.90
C MET A 340 5.33 -5.84 -22.99
N GLN A 341 5.05 -7.08 -22.60
CA GLN A 341 4.46 -8.10 -23.45
C GLN A 341 2.93 -8.06 -23.37
N MET A 342 2.25 -7.79 -24.48
CA MET A 342 0.79 -7.66 -24.51
C MET A 342 0.09 -9.02 -24.35
N THR A 343 -1.00 -9.05 -23.57
CA THR A 343 -1.90 -10.20 -23.51
C THR A 343 -2.63 -10.40 -24.82
N GLN A 344 -2.98 -11.66 -25.12
CA GLN A 344 -3.75 -12.01 -26.32
C GLN A 344 -5.14 -12.50 -25.91
N PRO A 345 -6.18 -12.21 -26.71
CA PRO A 345 -7.50 -12.78 -26.49
C PRO A 345 -7.45 -14.30 -26.68
N TYR A 346 -8.28 -15.04 -25.94
CA TYR A 346 -8.46 -16.47 -26.10
C TYR A 346 -9.95 -16.78 -26.34
N GLN A 347 -10.27 -17.97 -26.84
CA GLN A 347 -11.66 -18.36 -27.04
C GLN A 347 -12.21 -19.08 -25.81
N ALA A 348 -13.38 -18.65 -25.34
CA ALA A 348 -14.16 -19.41 -24.38
C ALA A 348 -14.73 -20.69 -25.02
N GLU A 349 -15.19 -21.62 -24.19
CA GLU A 349 -15.79 -22.90 -24.59
C GLU A 349 -17.01 -22.74 -25.52
N ASN A 350 -17.68 -21.58 -25.47
CA ASN A 350 -18.80 -21.21 -26.35
C ASN A 350 -18.36 -20.49 -27.64
N GLY A 351 -17.07 -20.45 -27.96
CA GLY A 351 -16.50 -19.81 -29.15
C GLY A 351 -16.43 -18.28 -29.10
N ARG A 352 -16.81 -17.64 -27.99
CA ARG A 352 -16.71 -16.18 -27.86
C ARG A 352 -15.28 -15.76 -27.49
N PRO A 353 -14.75 -14.67 -28.08
CA PRO A 353 -13.46 -14.13 -27.67
C PRO A 353 -13.56 -13.57 -26.25
N VAL A 354 -12.62 -13.97 -25.40
CA VAL A 354 -12.44 -13.45 -24.04
C VAL A 354 -11.15 -12.64 -24.01
N PHE A 355 -11.28 -11.41 -23.54
CA PHE A 355 -10.15 -10.51 -23.37
C PHE A 355 -9.68 -10.58 -21.91
N PRO A 356 -8.41 -10.90 -21.65
CA PRO A 356 -7.85 -10.87 -20.31
C PRO A 356 -8.02 -9.49 -19.65
N ALA A 357 -8.13 -9.47 -18.31
CA ALA A 357 -8.22 -8.24 -17.54
C ALA A 357 -6.92 -7.40 -17.63
N ALA A 358 -5.77 -8.06 -17.61
CA ALA A 358 -4.47 -7.42 -17.79
C ALA A 358 -4.24 -7.08 -19.27
N LEU A 359 -3.67 -5.91 -19.52
CA LEU A 359 -3.20 -5.50 -20.86
C LEU A 359 -1.88 -6.19 -21.23
N GLY A 360 -1.04 -6.50 -20.24
CA GLY A 360 0.26 -7.10 -20.51
C GLY A 360 1.03 -7.51 -19.27
N TYR A 361 2.25 -7.96 -19.52
CA TYR A 361 3.24 -8.37 -18.53
C TYR A 361 4.48 -7.48 -18.66
N ILE A 362 5.07 -7.09 -17.53
CA ILE A 362 6.29 -6.27 -17.46
C ILE A 362 7.25 -6.86 -16.42
N GLN A 363 8.56 -6.72 -16.63
CA GLN A 363 9.52 -7.09 -15.58
C GLN A 363 9.51 -6.03 -14.47
N SER A 364 9.59 -6.47 -13.21
CA SER A 364 9.56 -5.56 -12.05
C SER A 364 10.59 -4.43 -12.14
N LYS A 365 11.77 -4.70 -12.69
CA LYS A 365 12.84 -3.72 -12.91
C LYS A 365 12.50 -2.60 -13.91
N ASP A 366 11.56 -2.85 -14.84
CA ASP A 366 11.22 -1.95 -15.95
C ASP A 366 10.03 -1.04 -15.61
N THR A 367 9.36 -1.28 -14.48
CA THR A 367 8.19 -0.53 -14.01
C THR A 367 8.47 0.96 -13.79
N GLY A 368 9.65 1.30 -13.26
CA GLY A 368 10.06 2.69 -13.07
C GLY A 368 10.11 3.45 -14.38
N THR A 369 10.77 2.88 -15.40
CA THR A 369 10.87 3.47 -16.73
C THR A 369 9.50 3.61 -17.41
N LEU A 370 8.64 2.59 -17.30
CA LEU A 370 7.28 2.68 -17.83
C LEU A 370 6.45 3.77 -17.12
N ASN A 371 6.56 3.88 -15.79
CA ASN A 371 5.86 4.91 -15.02
C ASN A 371 6.30 6.32 -15.45
N ASP A 372 7.60 6.54 -15.67
CA ASP A 372 8.12 7.82 -16.15
C ASP A 372 7.55 8.17 -17.52
N TYR A 373 7.45 7.19 -18.43
CA TYR A 373 6.84 7.37 -19.76
C TYR A 373 5.34 7.68 -19.66
N LEU A 374 4.59 6.93 -18.85
CA LEU A 374 3.16 7.15 -18.66
C LEU A 374 2.85 8.48 -17.94
N ALA A 375 3.81 9.02 -17.19
CA ALA A 375 3.69 10.31 -16.52
C ALA A 375 3.80 11.52 -17.47
N LEU A 376 4.35 11.34 -18.68
CA LEU A 376 4.49 12.40 -19.68
C LEU A 376 3.12 12.93 -20.12
N GLU A 377 2.96 14.26 -20.16
CA GLU A 377 1.70 14.90 -20.58
C GLU A 377 1.30 14.54 -22.02
N SER A 378 2.29 14.43 -22.90
CA SER A 378 2.11 13.99 -24.30
C SER A 378 1.61 12.54 -24.41
N VAL A 379 1.80 11.73 -23.36
CA VAL A 379 1.35 10.33 -23.27
C VAL A 379 -0.02 10.24 -22.59
N LYS A 380 -0.22 10.95 -21.47
CA LYS A 380 -1.51 10.96 -20.74
C LYS A 380 -2.69 11.33 -21.63
N THR A 381 -2.49 12.31 -22.50
CA THR A 381 -3.51 12.79 -23.47
C THR A 381 -3.88 11.76 -24.54
N LYS A 382 -3.21 10.61 -24.63
CA LYS A 382 -3.52 9.53 -25.58
C LYS A 382 -4.52 8.51 -25.05
N PHE A 383 -4.85 8.57 -23.77
CA PHE A 383 -5.77 7.64 -23.11
C PHE A 383 -7.07 8.34 -22.71
N PRO A 384 -8.17 7.59 -22.49
CA PRO A 384 -9.36 8.12 -21.84
C PRO A 384 -9.02 8.81 -20.52
N SER A 385 -9.66 9.93 -20.21
CA SER A 385 -9.33 10.75 -19.03
C SER A 385 -9.58 10.06 -17.69
N ASN A 386 -10.35 8.97 -17.69
CA ASN A 386 -10.65 8.15 -16.54
C ASN A 386 -9.90 6.80 -16.54
N LEU A 387 -8.85 6.68 -17.36
CA LEU A 387 -7.98 5.49 -17.39
C LEU A 387 -6.78 5.73 -16.46
N VAL A 388 -6.57 4.81 -15.53
CA VAL A 388 -5.40 4.77 -14.65
C VAL A 388 -4.70 3.42 -14.80
N PHE A 389 -3.38 3.43 -14.99
CA PHE A 389 -2.60 2.19 -15.02
C PHE A 389 -2.29 1.71 -13.60
N MET A 390 -2.55 0.43 -13.33
CA MET A 390 -2.22 -0.21 -12.05
C MET A 390 -1.50 -1.54 -12.27
N TYR A 391 -0.63 -1.91 -11.34
CA TYR A 391 0.09 -3.18 -11.38
C TYR A 391 -0.65 -4.25 -10.57
N GLY A 392 -0.53 -5.50 -11.00
CA GLY A 392 -0.98 -6.66 -10.22
C GLY A 392 -0.08 -6.94 -9.04
N LYS A 393 -0.58 -7.70 -8.06
CA LYS A 393 0.26 -8.25 -6.98
C LYS A 393 1.38 -9.12 -7.57
N ALA A 394 2.57 -9.05 -7.00
CA ALA A 394 3.66 -9.96 -7.35
C ALA A 394 3.35 -11.39 -6.88
N GLU A 395 3.60 -12.38 -7.73
CA GLU A 395 3.49 -13.80 -7.36
C GLU A 395 4.80 -14.27 -6.71
N LEU A 396 5.05 -13.82 -5.48
CA LEU A 396 6.32 -14.03 -4.76
C LEU A 396 6.64 -15.51 -4.50
N ASP A 397 5.61 -16.36 -4.47
CA ASP A 397 5.73 -17.80 -4.20
C ASP A 397 6.14 -18.62 -5.44
N ASP A 398 6.11 -18.01 -6.64
CA ASP A 398 6.57 -18.64 -7.89
C ASP A 398 7.93 -18.02 -8.32
N PRO A 399 9.04 -18.76 -8.21
CA PRO A 399 10.36 -18.27 -8.62
C PRO A 399 10.45 -17.80 -10.07
N LYS A 400 9.55 -18.26 -10.95
CA LYS A 400 9.50 -17.85 -12.37
C LYS A 400 8.64 -16.61 -12.61
N ALA A 401 7.73 -16.28 -11.70
CA ALA A 401 6.79 -15.17 -11.84
C ALA A 401 7.05 -14.01 -10.86
N LYS A 402 7.89 -14.20 -9.83
CA LYS A 402 8.20 -13.18 -8.81
C LYS A 402 8.71 -11.84 -9.36
N ASP A 403 9.35 -11.86 -10.54
CA ASP A 403 9.93 -10.69 -11.20
C ASP A 403 9.07 -10.17 -12.36
N ILE A 404 7.84 -10.69 -12.52
CA ILE A 404 6.90 -10.32 -13.58
C ILE A 404 5.64 -9.76 -12.93
N LEU A 405 5.22 -8.56 -13.36
CA LEU A 405 3.98 -7.94 -12.94
C LEU A 405 3.01 -7.86 -14.11
N MET A 406 1.72 -8.02 -13.82
CA MET A 406 0.65 -7.71 -14.76
C MET A 406 0.33 -6.22 -14.69
N ILE A 407 0.03 -5.61 -15.84
CA ILE A 407 -0.45 -4.22 -15.91
C ILE A 407 -1.89 -4.18 -16.38
N TYR A 408 -2.70 -3.37 -15.70
CA TYR A 408 -4.13 -3.22 -15.90
C TYR A 408 -4.44 -1.77 -16.24
N ALA A 409 -5.43 -1.55 -17.10
CA ALA A 409 -6.03 -0.24 -17.33
C ALA A 409 -7.34 -0.16 -16.56
N ILE A 410 -7.31 0.57 -15.46
CA ILE A 410 -8.41 0.71 -14.51
C ILE A 410 -9.28 1.89 -14.91
N LYS A 411 -10.61 1.69 -14.89
CA LYS A 411 -11.58 2.74 -15.18
C LYS A 411 -12.04 3.38 -13.89
N THR A 412 -11.69 4.64 -13.70
CA THR A 412 -12.08 5.43 -12.53
C THR A 412 -13.34 6.25 -12.81
N LEU A 413 -13.90 6.83 -11.74
CA LEU A 413 -14.79 7.97 -11.84
C LEU A 413 -14.01 9.24 -12.24
N ASP A 414 -14.72 10.32 -12.57
CA ASP A 414 -14.09 11.61 -12.98
C ASP A 414 -13.17 12.20 -11.89
N ASN A 415 -13.38 11.80 -10.63
CA ASN A 415 -12.56 12.20 -9.49
C ASN A 415 -11.42 11.21 -9.17
N GLY A 416 -11.18 10.21 -10.04
CA GLY A 416 -10.14 9.20 -9.86
C GLY A 416 -10.47 8.05 -8.90
N GLN A 417 -11.67 8.02 -8.30
CA GLN A 417 -12.06 7.01 -7.32
C GLN A 417 -12.73 5.79 -7.94
N ALA A 418 -12.85 4.73 -7.13
CA ALA A 418 -13.67 3.56 -7.45
C ALA A 418 -15.16 3.86 -7.26
N GLU A 419 -16.01 3.17 -8.00
CA GLU A 419 -17.47 3.27 -7.80
C GLU A 419 -17.92 2.50 -6.54
N LEU A 420 -17.15 1.49 -6.12
CA LEU A 420 -17.39 0.71 -4.91
C LEU A 420 -16.09 0.52 -4.12
N GLU A 421 -16.16 0.76 -2.82
CA GLU A 421 -15.02 0.68 -1.89
C GLU A 421 -15.34 -0.20 -0.68
N GLY A 422 -14.31 -0.45 0.14
CA GLY A 422 -14.36 -1.29 1.33
C GLY A 422 -15.35 -0.80 2.40
N ASP A 423 -15.73 0.47 2.41
CA ASP A 423 -16.72 1.05 3.33
C ASP A 423 -18.12 0.43 3.16
N ARG A 424 -18.40 -0.18 2.01
CA ARG A 424 -19.65 -0.90 1.72
C ARG A 424 -19.60 -2.39 2.00
N ILE A 425 -18.50 -2.92 2.54
CA ILE A 425 -18.38 -4.31 2.96
C ILE A 425 -18.86 -4.44 4.41
N ALA A 426 -20.00 -5.12 4.60
CA ALA A 426 -20.57 -5.39 5.91
C ALA A 426 -19.81 -6.49 6.67
N SER A 427 -19.28 -7.50 5.96
CA SER A 427 -18.41 -8.53 6.54
C SER A 427 -17.53 -9.19 5.47
N ALA A 428 -16.35 -9.66 5.88
CA ALA A 428 -15.46 -10.46 5.05
C ALA A 428 -14.87 -11.61 5.88
N SER A 429 -14.85 -12.81 5.33
CA SER A 429 -14.33 -14.02 5.99
C SER A 429 -13.61 -14.92 4.99
N GLN A 430 -12.65 -15.69 5.48
CA GLN A 430 -12.09 -16.79 4.70
C GLN A 430 -13.17 -17.85 4.48
N ASP A 431 -13.19 -18.41 3.28
CA ASP A 431 -14.03 -19.53 2.87
C ASP A 431 -13.21 -20.43 1.94
N TYR A 432 -13.85 -21.45 1.37
CA TYR A 432 -13.29 -22.25 0.29
C TYR A 432 -14.17 -22.16 -0.95
N ASP A 433 -13.56 -22.04 -2.12
CA ASP A 433 -14.29 -22.10 -3.38
C ASP A 433 -14.77 -23.54 -3.69
N GLU A 434 -15.53 -23.70 -4.76
CA GLU A 434 -16.07 -25.00 -5.21
C GLU A 434 -14.98 -26.06 -5.50
N ARG A 435 -13.72 -25.63 -5.62
CA ARG A 435 -12.55 -26.48 -5.87
C ARG A 435 -11.71 -26.70 -4.61
N GLY A 436 -12.20 -26.28 -3.44
CA GLY A 436 -11.51 -26.41 -2.16
C GLY A 436 -10.32 -25.46 -1.98
N ARG A 437 -10.18 -24.44 -2.83
CA ARG A 437 -9.12 -23.43 -2.72
C ARG A 437 -9.56 -22.33 -1.77
N ILE A 438 -8.62 -21.75 -1.05
CA ILE A 438 -8.90 -20.64 -0.13
C ILE A 438 -9.51 -19.48 -0.93
N ALA A 439 -10.67 -18.99 -0.48
CA ALA A 439 -11.39 -17.87 -1.04
C ALA A 439 -11.74 -16.85 0.05
N ILE A 440 -12.07 -15.62 -0.36
CA ILE A 440 -12.61 -14.60 0.54
C ILE A 440 -14.07 -14.38 0.20
N LYS A 441 -14.95 -14.69 1.15
CA LYS A 441 -16.36 -14.35 1.07
C LYS A 441 -16.57 -12.94 1.60
N MET A 442 -17.20 -12.09 0.80
CA MET A 442 -17.53 -10.71 1.16
C MET A 442 -19.06 -10.51 1.09
N ASN A 443 -19.63 -9.94 2.16
CA ASN A 443 -21.02 -9.51 2.16
C ASN A 443 -21.07 -7.98 2.17
N MET A 444 -21.84 -7.41 1.25
CA MET A 444 -22.01 -5.96 1.13
C MET A 444 -23.22 -5.47 1.93
N ASP A 445 -23.22 -4.19 2.30
CA ASP A 445 -24.43 -3.52 2.78
C ASP A 445 -25.46 -3.31 1.64
N LYS A 446 -26.63 -2.74 1.96
CA LYS A 446 -27.69 -2.49 0.97
C LYS A 446 -27.25 -1.53 -0.15
N VAL A 447 -26.42 -0.54 0.16
CA VAL A 447 -25.93 0.45 -0.82
C VAL A 447 -24.90 -0.19 -1.73
N GLY A 448 -23.91 -0.89 -1.15
CA GLY A 448 -22.89 -1.64 -1.88
C GLY A 448 -23.50 -2.69 -2.81
N SER A 449 -24.51 -3.43 -2.33
CA SER A 449 -25.21 -4.44 -3.14
C SER A 449 -25.85 -3.84 -4.40
N ASN A 450 -26.46 -2.65 -4.28
CA ASN A 450 -27.06 -1.97 -5.43
C ASN A 450 -26.01 -1.46 -6.43
N ILE A 451 -24.88 -0.94 -5.93
CA ILE A 451 -23.77 -0.51 -6.79
C ILE A 451 -23.17 -1.72 -7.52
N TRP A 452 -22.89 -2.81 -6.79
CA TRP A 452 -22.37 -4.05 -7.33
C TRP A 452 -23.30 -4.66 -8.38
N ALA A 453 -24.61 -4.67 -8.15
CA ALA A 453 -25.59 -5.14 -9.13
C ALA A 453 -25.53 -4.34 -10.44
N LYS A 454 -25.43 -3.00 -10.35
CA LYS A 454 -25.30 -2.15 -11.55
C LYS A 454 -23.98 -2.38 -12.27
N MET A 455 -22.87 -2.45 -11.53
CA MET A 455 -21.55 -2.69 -12.07
C MET A 455 -21.48 -4.03 -12.80
N THR A 456 -21.90 -5.12 -12.17
CA THR A 456 -21.93 -6.45 -12.79
C THR A 456 -22.86 -6.52 -14.00
N THR A 457 -24.01 -5.83 -13.97
CA THR A 457 -24.93 -5.74 -15.11
C THR A 457 -24.28 -5.08 -16.33
N ARG A 458 -23.48 -4.02 -16.13
CA ARG A 458 -22.75 -3.34 -17.23
C ARG A 458 -21.55 -4.14 -17.74
N ASN A 459 -21.03 -5.07 -16.94
CA ASN A 459 -19.79 -5.81 -17.21
C ASN A 459 -20.02 -7.31 -17.42
N VAL A 460 -21.18 -7.72 -17.95
CA VAL A 460 -21.41 -9.13 -18.30
C VAL A 460 -20.35 -9.58 -19.31
N GLY A 461 -19.59 -10.62 -18.95
CA GLY A 461 -18.47 -11.14 -19.76
C GLY A 461 -17.20 -10.29 -19.72
N LYS A 462 -17.16 -9.24 -18.88
CA LYS A 462 -15.99 -8.37 -18.69
C LYS A 462 -15.49 -8.46 -17.24
N PRO A 463 -14.17 -8.41 -17.03
CA PRO A 463 -13.62 -8.47 -15.68
C PRO A 463 -13.92 -7.21 -14.87
N ILE A 464 -13.98 -7.37 -13.56
CA ILE A 464 -13.99 -6.29 -12.56
C ILE A 464 -12.76 -6.54 -11.69
N ALA A 465 -11.88 -5.54 -11.58
CA ALA A 465 -10.69 -5.63 -10.77
C ALA A 465 -11.00 -5.40 -9.29
N ILE A 466 -10.48 -6.28 -8.44
CA ILE A 466 -10.40 -6.06 -7.00
C ILE A 466 -9.00 -5.51 -6.72
N VAL A 467 -8.97 -4.27 -6.24
CA VAL A 467 -7.74 -3.53 -5.95
C VAL A 467 -7.59 -3.39 -4.45
N LEU A 468 -6.38 -3.64 -3.95
CA LEU A 468 -6.00 -3.37 -2.57
C LEU A 468 -4.71 -2.56 -2.58
N ASP A 469 -4.77 -1.36 -2.01
CA ASP A 469 -3.62 -0.46 -1.90
C ASP A 469 -2.94 -0.18 -3.26
N ASN A 470 -3.76 0.09 -4.29
CA ASN A 470 -3.36 0.34 -5.69
C ASN A 470 -2.73 -0.86 -6.44
N PHE A 471 -2.78 -2.06 -5.86
CA PHE A 471 -2.42 -3.30 -6.56
C PHE A 471 -3.67 -4.11 -6.92
N VAL A 472 -3.73 -4.61 -8.14
CA VAL A 472 -4.81 -5.51 -8.58
C VAL A 472 -4.55 -6.92 -8.04
N TYR A 473 -5.50 -7.45 -7.28
CA TYR A 473 -5.42 -8.78 -6.66
C TYR A 473 -6.14 -9.85 -7.48
N SER A 474 -7.30 -9.52 -8.06
CA SER A 474 -8.11 -10.44 -8.85
C SER A 474 -8.90 -9.73 -9.94
#